data_AF-A0A2A2WCL9-F1
#
_entry.id   AF-A0A2A2WCL9-F1
#
_cell.length_a   1.000
_cell.length_b   1.000
_cell.length_c   1.000
_cell.angle_alpha   90.00
_cell.angle_beta   90.00
_cell.angle_gamma   90.00
#
_symmetry.space_group_name_H-M   'P 1'
#
loop_
_entity.id
_entity.type
_entity.pdbx_description
1 polymer ?
#
loop_
_entity_poly.entity_id
_entity_poly.type
_entity_poly.pdbx_seq_one_letter_code
_entity_poly.pdbx_strand_id
1 'polypeptide(L)'
;MSELKKKIERIRRIHSLETSQLNVLIGELARIDAMLASHQKRLDEFETLKRQGLEINQDCSIESLTQTNLWIDSIDRSIKIVREVLSKCESERAEARSRVMDQRTRVRGLEILMDQRRLEFDADAMTQQMLLADENALKKYARN
;
A
#
# COMPACT_ATOMS: atom_id res chain seq x y z
N MET A 1 16.41 13.86 -31.60
CA MET A 1 15.74 12.81 -30.80
C MET A 1 14.42 12.45 -31.47
N SER A 2 14.18 11.18 -31.80
CA SER A 2 12.92 10.73 -32.42
C SER A 2 11.72 10.97 -31.48
N GLU A 3 10.53 11.18 -32.06
CA GLU A 3 9.30 11.37 -31.28
C GLU A 3 9.01 10.19 -30.36
N LEU A 4 9.31 8.97 -30.81
CA LEU A 4 9.12 7.75 -30.03
C LEU A 4 10.00 7.74 -28.76
N LYS A 5 11.27 8.19 -28.84
CA LYS A 5 12.14 8.36 -27.67
C LYS A 5 11.59 9.38 -26.68
N LYS A 6 11.03 10.50 -27.16
CA LYS A 6 10.38 11.50 -26.29
C LYS A 6 9.15 10.93 -25.58
N LYS A 7 8.35 10.10 -26.26
CA LYS A 7 7.18 9.42 -25.67
C LYS A 7 7.59 8.44 -24.57
N ILE A 8 8.60 7.60 -24.81
CA ILE A 8 9.14 6.65 -23.80
C ILE A 8 9.62 7.41 -22.56
N GLU A 9 10.38 8.49 -22.76
CA GLU A 9 10.91 9.30 -21.66
C GLU A 9 9.79 9.97 -20.84
N ARG A 10 8.73 10.45 -21.51
CA ARG A 10 7.55 10.99 -20.82
C ARG A 10 6.87 9.93 -19.94
N ILE A 11 6.67 8.72 -20.46
CA ILE A 11 6.04 7.63 -19.70
C ILE A 11 6.91 7.25 -18.50
N ARG A 12 8.24 7.18 -18.65
CA ARG A 12 9.17 6.94 -17.54
C ARG A 12 9.03 7.97 -16.42
N ARG A 13 8.94 9.26 -16.77
CA ARG A 13 8.75 10.32 -15.76
C ARG A 13 7.43 10.16 -15.02
N ILE A 14 6.35 9.87 -15.73
CA ILE A 14 5.04 9.62 -15.10
C ILE A 14 5.14 8.38 -14.20
N HIS A 15 5.69 7.27 -14.68
CA HIS A 15 5.90 6.05 -13.88
C HIS A 15 6.69 6.33 -12.60
N SER A 16 7.75 7.12 -12.66
CA SER A 16 8.52 7.53 -11.47
C SER A 16 7.68 8.32 -10.47
N LEU A 17 6.83 9.24 -10.92
CA LEU A 17 5.93 10.01 -10.06
C LEU A 17 4.87 9.10 -9.42
N GLU A 18 4.23 8.25 -10.21
CA GLU A 18 3.20 7.33 -9.74
C GLU A 18 3.77 6.28 -8.77
N THR A 19 5.02 5.85 -8.98
CA THR A 19 5.75 4.97 -8.05
C THR A 19 6.06 5.68 -6.74
N SER A 20 6.49 6.94 -6.79
CA SER A 20 6.69 7.75 -5.59
C SER A 20 5.39 7.90 -4.80
N GLN A 21 4.27 8.17 -5.47
CA GLN A 21 2.96 8.25 -4.84
C GLN A 21 2.53 6.92 -4.22
N LEU A 22 2.81 5.79 -4.89
CA LEU A 22 2.56 4.45 -4.35
C LEU A 22 3.32 4.24 -3.03
N ASN A 23 4.58 4.63 -2.96
CA ASN A 23 5.39 4.48 -1.75
C ASN A 23 4.84 5.32 -0.58
N VAL A 24 4.36 6.53 -0.85
CA VAL A 24 3.69 7.36 0.16
C VAL A 24 2.44 6.65 0.70
N LEU A 25 1.58 6.13 -0.17
CA LEU A 25 0.37 5.41 0.23
C LEU A 25 0.67 4.12 1.01
N ILE A 26 1.74 3.40 0.66
CA ILE A 26 2.22 2.24 1.41
C ILE A 26 2.67 2.67 2.82
N GLY A 27 3.37 3.79 2.94
CA GLY A 27 3.77 4.37 4.23
C GLY A 27 2.56 4.77 5.08
N GLU A 28 1.53 5.38 4.49
CA GLU A 28 0.27 5.68 5.17
C GLU A 28 -0.40 4.41 5.70
N LEU A 29 -0.50 3.36 4.87
CA LEU A 29 -1.08 2.08 5.27
C LEU A 29 -0.31 1.44 6.43
N ALA A 30 1.03 1.43 6.35
CA ALA A 30 1.88 0.89 7.41
C ALA A 30 1.69 1.64 8.74
N ARG A 31 1.50 2.97 8.69
CA ARG A 31 1.19 3.77 9.88
C ARG A 31 -0.16 3.37 10.50
N ILE A 32 -1.19 3.16 9.68
CA ILE A 32 -2.51 2.71 10.15
C ILE A 32 -2.42 1.30 10.75
N ASP A 33 -1.69 0.38 10.10
CA ASP A 33 -1.45 -0.96 10.63
C ASP A 33 -0.75 -0.93 12.00
N ALA A 34 0.23 -0.03 12.18
CA ALA A 34 0.90 0.16 13.47
C ALA A 34 -0.04 0.73 14.55
N MET A 35 -0.91 1.67 14.18
CA MET A 35 -1.94 2.20 15.10
C MET A 35 -2.92 1.11 15.54
N LEU A 36 -3.39 0.28 14.59
CA LEU A 36 -4.25 -0.86 14.90
C LEU A 36 -3.57 -1.85 15.87
N ALA A 37 -2.32 -2.22 15.62
CA ALA A 37 -1.58 -3.11 16.51
C ALA A 37 -1.43 -2.51 17.93
N SER A 38 -1.18 -1.21 18.03
CA SER A 38 -1.08 -0.50 19.31
C SER A 38 -2.42 -0.50 20.07
N HIS A 39 -3.53 -0.19 19.38
CA HIS A 39 -4.86 -0.20 19.99
C HIS A 39 -5.31 -1.61 20.37
N GLN A 40 -4.98 -2.62 19.57
CA GLN A 40 -5.27 -4.02 19.90
C GLN A 40 -4.52 -4.45 21.16
N LYS A 41 -3.23 -4.15 21.26
CA LYS A 41 -2.45 -4.42 22.48
C LYS A 41 -3.08 -3.74 23.71
N ARG A 42 -3.50 -2.48 23.57
CA ARG A 42 -4.16 -1.75 24.66
C ARG A 42 -5.51 -2.35 25.06
N LEU A 43 -6.26 -2.88 24.10
CA LEU A 43 -7.49 -3.62 24.38
C LEU A 43 -7.19 -4.89 25.19
N ASP A 44 -6.20 -5.67 24.77
CA ASP A 44 -5.79 -6.91 25.44
C ASP A 44 -5.31 -6.62 26.88
N GLU A 45 -4.59 -5.52 27.10
CA GLU A 45 -4.19 -5.04 28.43
C GLU A 45 -5.40 -4.73 29.32
N PHE A 46 -6.40 -4.01 28.81
CA PHE A 46 -7.62 -3.71 29.58
C PHE A 46 -8.44 -4.97 29.88
N GLU A 47 -8.57 -5.89 28.92
CA GLU A 47 -9.29 -7.15 29.12
C GLU A 47 -8.58 -8.05 30.15
N THR A 48 -7.25 -8.04 30.14
CA THR A 48 -6.44 -8.76 31.13
C THR A 48 -6.61 -8.16 32.53
N LEU A 49 -6.52 -6.83 32.65
CA LEU A 49 -6.76 -6.13 33.91
C LEU A 49 -8.17 -6.43 34.45
N LYS A 50 -9.20 -6.34 33.60
CA LYS A 50 -10.57 -6.68 33.99
C LYS A 50 -10.66 -8.11 34.55
N ARG A 51 -10.04 -9.07 33.88
CA ARG A 51 -10.04 -10.48 34.32
C ARG A 51 -9.40 -10.63 35.70
N GLN A 52 -8.26 -9.98 35.93
CA GLN A 52 -7.57 -10.00 37.23
C GLN A 52 -8.43 -9.43 38.36
N GLY A 53 -9.13 -8.31 38.13
CA GLY A 53 -9.99 -7.74 39.17
C GLY A 53 -11.29 -8.52 39.43
N LEU A 54 -11.66 -9.44 38.54
CA LEU A 54 -12.79 -10.37 38.75
C LEU A 54 -12.41 -11.61 39.58
N GLU A 55 -11.12 -11.85 39.82
CA GLU A 55 -10.64 -12.91 40.72
C GLU A 55 -10.89 -12.48 42.18
N ILE A 56 -12.13 -12.66 42.65
CA ILE A 56 -12.56 -12.31 44.00
C ILE A 56 -12.13 -13.42 44.98
N ASN A 57 -11.38 -13.05 46.02
CA ASN A 57 -11.06 -13.94 47.15
C ASN A 57 -12.25 -14.07 48.10
N GLN A 58 -12.38 -15.21 48.78
CA GLN A 58 -13.54 -15.52 49.64
C GLN A 58 -13.72 -14.58 50.86
N ASP A 59 -12.71 -13.77 51.20
CA ASP A 59 -12.70 -12.85 52.36
C ASP A 59 -12.85 -11.36 51.98
N CYS A 60 -13.73 -11.02 51.02
CA CYS A 60 -13.94 -9.64 50.58
C CYS A 60 -15.10 -8.94 51.32
N SER A 61 -14.88 -7.70 51.79
CA SER A 61 -15.95 -6.86 52.35
C SER A 61 -16.89 -6.31 51.27
N ILE A 62 -18.12 -5.95 51.65
CA ILE A 62 -19.10 -5.32 50.75
C ILE A 62 -18.54 -4.03 50.12
N GLU A 63 -17.79 -3.24 50.91
CA GLU A 63 -17.13 -2.02 50.44
C GLU A 63 -16.08 -2.33 49.37
N SER A 64 -15.25 -3.36 49.58
CA SER A 64 -14.27 -3.82 48.60
C SER A 64 -14.94 -4.30 47.31
N LEU A 65 -16.02 -5.08 47.41
CA LEU A 65 -16.81 -5.52 46.26
C LEU A 65 -17.41 -4.33 45.49
N THR A 66 -17.89 -3.31 46.20
CA THR A 66 -18.47 -2.10 45.58
C THR A 66 -17.40 -1.30 44.83
N GLN A 67 -16.22 -1.13 45.43
CA GLN A 67 -15.09 -0.45 44.78
C GLN A 67 -14.60 -1.20 43.54
N THR A 68 -14.48 -2.53 43.63
CA THR A 68 -14.12 -3.38 42.50
C THR A 68 -15.13 -3.27 41.36
N ASN A 69 -16.43 -3.27 41.65
CA ASN A 69 -17.47 -3.07 40.63
C ASN A 69 -17.37 -1.72 39.93
N LEU A 70 -17.18 -0.62 40.67
CA LEU A 70 -17.00 0.71 40.08
C LEU A 70 -15.74 0.80 39.19
N TRP A 71 -14.68 0.13 39.61
CA TRP A 71 -13.45 0.04 38.83
C TRP A 71 -13.64 -0.80 37.55
N ILE A 72 -14.36 -1.93 37.63
CA ILE A 72 -14.73 -2.75 36.45
C ILE A 72 -15.55 -1.92 35.46
N ASP A 73 -16.55 -1.17 35.93
CA ASP A 73 -17.37 -0.30 35.08
C ASP A 73 -16.51 0.75 34.35
N SER A 74 -15.47 1.27 35.02
CA SER A 74 -14.52 2.21 34.42
C SER A 74 -13.68 1.55 33.32
N ILE A 75 -13.22 0.31 33.54
CA ILE A 75 -12.51 -0.46 32.52
C ILE A 75 -13.42 -0.78 31.34
N ASP A 76 -14.67 -1.15 31.58
CA ASP A 76 -15.61 -1.45 30.50
C ASP A 76 -15.88 -0.25 29.60
N ARG A 77 -15.97 0.96 30.18
CA ARG A 77 -16.02 2.19 29.38
C ARG A 77 -14.75 2.38 28.55
N SER A 78 -13.58 2.11 29.13
CA SER A 78 -12.29 2.22 28.43
C SER A 78 -12.18 1.21 27.28
N ILE A 79 -12.59 -0.04 27.50
CA ILE A 79 -12.68 -1.10 26.48
C ILE A 79 -13.59 -0.66 25.35
N LYS A 80 -14.78 -0.14 25.67
CA LYS A 80 -15.74 0.34 24.67
C LYS A 80 -15.13 1.43 23.79
N ILE A 81 -14.48 2.42 24.40
CA ILE A 81 -13.80 3.51 23.66
C ILE A 81 -12.72 2.96 22.74
N VAL A 82 -11.87 2.04 23.22
CA VAL A 82 -10.80 1.45 22.40
C VAL A 82 -11.37 0.64 21.24
N ARG A 83 -12.45 -0.12 21.45
CA ARG A 83 -13.14 -0.88 20.38
C ARG A 83 -13.73 0.04 19.32
N GLU A 84 -14.32 1.17 19.70
CA GLU A 84 -14.80 2.18 18.75
C GLU A 84 -13.66 2.78 17.93
N VAL A 85 -12.51 3.05 18.54
CA VAL A 85 -11.30 3.52 17.84
C VAL A 85 -10.76 2.46 16.89
N LEU A 86 -10.69 1.20 17.31
CA LEU A 86 -10.27 0.08 16.46
C LEU A 86 -11.15 -0.03 15.22
N SER A 87 -12.47 -0.01 15.39
CA SER A 87 -13.41 -0.08 14.27
C SER A 87 -13.22 1.07 13.28
N LYS A 88 -12.97 2.30 13.75
CA LYS A 88 -12.65 3.44 12.88
C LYS A 88 -11.33 3.22 12.14
N CYS A 89 -10.27 2.82 12.83
CA CYS A 89 -8.97 2.55 12.21
C CYS A 89 -9.04 1.39 11.20
N GLU A 90 -9.88 0.38 11.41
CA GLU A 90 -10.10 -0.71 10.46
C GLU A 90 -10.78 -0.21 9.17
N SER A 91 -11.74 0.70 9.29
CA SER A 91 -12.35 1.36 8.13
C SER A 91 -11.30 2.16 7.34
N GLU A 92 -10.51 2.99 8.03
CA GLU A 92 -9.43 3.77 7.42
C GLU A 92 -8.39 2.87 6.73
N ARG A 93 -8.08 1.72 7.34
CA ARG A 93 -7.19 0.70 6.76
C ARG A 93 -7.75 0.13 5.47
N ALA A 94 -9.05 -0.19 5.43
CA ALA A 94 -9.69 -0.73 4.23
C ALA A 94 -9.64 0.29 3.09
N GLU A 95 -9.94 1.55 3.37
CA GLU A 95 -9.82 2.65 2.40
C GLU A 95 -8.38 2.86 1.91
N ALA A 96 -7.41 2.88 2.83
CA ALA A 96 -5.99 3.00 2.49
C ALA A 96 -5.52 1.82 1.61
N ARG A 97 -5.94 0.58 1.91
CA ARG A 97 -5.65 -0.60 1.09
C ARG A 97 -6.23 -0.46 -0.31
N SER A 98 -7.47 0.03 -0.44
CA SER A 98 -8.10 0.30 -1.74
C SER A 98 -7.25 1.29 -2.55
N ARG A 99 -6.88 2.42 -1.95
CA ARG A 99 -6.03 3.45 -2.59
C ARG A 99 -4.68 2.89 -3.04
N VAL A 100 -4.04 2.06 -2.22
CA VAL A 100 -2.77 1.38 -2.57
C VAL A 100 -2.96 0.44 -3.76
N MET A 101 -4.03 -0.35 -3.80
CA MET A 101 -4.29 -1.28 -4.89
C MET A 101 -4.57 -0.57 -6.22
N ASP A 102 -5.38 0.50 -6.17
CA ASP A 102 -5.66 1.33 -7.35
C ASP A 102 -4.37 1.95 -7.90
N GLN A 103 -3.53 2.47 -7.01
CA GLN A 103 -2.25 3.07 -7.39
C GLN A 103 -1.29 2.03 -7.95
N ARG A 104 -1.22 0.83 -7.36
CA ARG A 104 -0.40 -0.28 -7.84
C ARG A 104 -0.81 -0.73 -9.24
N THR A 105 -2.12 -0.76 -9.50
CA THR A 105 -2.67 -1.08 -10.82
C THR A 105 -2.25 -0.04 -11.86
N ARG A 106 -2.29 1.25 -11.50
CA ARG A 106 -1.81 2.34 -12.38
C ARG A 106 -0.32 2.22 -12.69
N VAL A 107 0.52 2.01 -11.67
CA VAL A 107 1.98 1.80 -11.86
C VAL A 107 2.23 0.62 -12.79
N ARG A 108 1.54 -0.50 -12.57
CA ARG A 108 1.68 -1.70 -13.41
C ARG A 108 1.25 -1.45 -14.86
N GLY A 109 0.17 -0.71 -15.07
CA GLY A 109 -0.27 -0.32 -16.41
C GLY A 109 0.78 0.52 -17.16
N LEU A 110 1.47 1.42 -16.45
CA LEU A 110 2.56 2.22 -17.01
C LEU A 110 3.79 1.37 -17.34
N GLU A 111 4.14 0.37 -16.52
CA GLU A 111 5.22 -0.58 -16.82
C GLU A 111 4.97 -1.32 -18.13
N ILE A 112 3.76 -1.87 -18.28
CA ILE A 112 3.35 -2.59 -19.50
C ILE A 112 3.42 -1.66 -20.71
N LEU A 113 2.93 -0.42 -20.58
CA LEU A 113 2.98 0.56 -21.67
C LEU A 113 4.44 0.92 -22.03
N MET A 114 5.33 1.05 -21.05
CA MET A 114 6.75 1.30 -21.30
C MET A 114 7.39 0.15 -22.07
N ASP A 115 7.12 -1.10 -21.69
CA ASP A 115 7.64 -2.28 -22.35
C ASP A 115 7.15 -2.37 -23.80
N GLN A 116 5.86 -2.13 -24.04
CA GLN A 116 5.29 -2.08 -25.39
C GLN A 116 5.98 -1.02 -26.27
N ARG A 117 6.14 0.20 -25.75
CA ARG A 117 6.81 1.28 -26.52
C ARG A 117 8.28 1.01 -26.78
N ARG A 118 8.96 0.28 -25.88
CA ARG A 118 10.34 -0.15 -26.09
C ARG A 118 10.43 -1.18 -27.21
N LEU A 119 9.54 -2.17 -27.22
CA LEU A 119 9.48 -3.17 -28.29
C LEU A 119 9.19 -2.53 -29.66
N GLU A 120 8.26 -1.57 -29.73
CA GLU A 120 8.02 -0.79 -30.95
C GLU A 120 9.27 -0.03 -31.40
N PHE A 121 10.00 0.60 -30.47
CA PHE A 121 11.25 1.31 -30.79
C PHE A 121 12.31 0.40 -31.38
N ASP A 122 12.48 -0.78 -30.78
CA ASP A 122 13.48 -1.76 -31.20
C ASP A 122 13.11 -2.37 -32.57
N ALA A 123 11.82 -2.61 -32.83
CA ALA A 123 11.30 -3.07 -34.11
C ALA A 123 11.48 -2.02 -35.23
N ASP A 124 11.20 -0.75 -34.96
CA ASP A 124 11.44 0.36 -35.90
C ASP A 124 12.93 0.46 -36.25
N ALA A 125 13.81 0.36 -35.24
CA ALA A 125 15.25 0.42 -35.44
C ALA A 125 15.76 -0.75 -36.30
N MET A 126 15.27 -1.97 -36.05
CA MET A 126 15.60 -3.15 -36.85
C MET A 126 15.12 -3.01 -38.30
N THR A 127 13.92 -2.50 -38.51
CA THR A 127 13.35 -2.26 -39.85
C THR A 127 14.21 -1.25 -40.63
N GLN A 128 14.64 -0.16 -39.98
CA GLN A 128 15.53 0.82 -40.61
C GLN A 128 16.89 0.22 -41.00
N GLN A 129 17.46 -0.63 -40.15
CA GLN A 129 18.72 -1.32 -40.47
C GLN A 129 18.57 -2.29 -41.64
N MET A 130 17.47 -3.01 -41.72
CA MET A 130 17.19 -3.94 -42.83
C MET A 130 17.04 -3.19 -44.16
N LEU A 131 16.26 -2.09 -44.17
CA LEU A 131 16.12 -1.24 -45.36
C LEU A 131 17.47 -0.69 -45.83
N LEU A 132 18.33 -0.23 -44.92
CA LEU A 132 19.68 0.23 -45.25
C LEU A 132 20.56 -0.90 -45.80
N ALA A 133 20.44 -2.11 -45.27
CA ALA A 133 21.16 -3.28 -45.77
C ALA A 133 20.71 -3.63 -47.20
N ASP A 134 19.40 -3.62 -47.46
CA ASP A 134 18.82 -3.88 -48.78
C ASP A 134 19.24 -2.83 -49.81
N GLU A 135 19.18 -1.53 -49.46
CA GLU A 135 19.65 -0.45 -50.33
C GLU A 135 21.13 -0.61 -50.70
N ASN A 136 21.96 -0.99 -49.72
CA ASN A 136 23.38 -1.22 -49.94
C ASN A 136 23.63 -2.46 -50.81
N ALA A 137 22.83 -3.52 -50.66
CA ALA A 137 22.90 -4.69 -51.52
C ALA A 137 22.53 -4.32 -52.96
N LEU A 138 21.43 -3.59 -53.18
CA LEU A 138 21.01 -3.11 -54.50
C LEU A 138 22.09 -2.25 -55.16
N LYS A 139 22.71 -1.33 -54.43
CA LYS A 139 23.82 -0.51 -54.94
C LYS A 139 25.05 -1.35 -55.34
N LYS A 140 25.35 -2.44 -54.61
CA LYS A 140 26.44 -3.36 -54.98
C LYS A 140 26.11 -4.13 -56.26
N TYR A 141 24.88 -4.64 -56.39
CA TYR A 141 24.45 -5.35 -57.59
C TYR A 141 24.43 -4.44 -58.82
N ALA A 142 24.01 -3.18 -58.69
CA ALA A 142 23.98 -2.22 -59.81
C ALA A 142 25.37 -1.74 -60.28
N ARG A 143 26.44 -2.05 -59.54
CA ARG A 143 27.83 -1.69 -59.89
C ARG A 143 28.60 -2.84 -60.55
N ASN A 144 28.04 -4.05 -60.54
CA ASN A 144 28.56 -5.24 -61.21
C ASN A 144 27.80 -5.47 -62.52
#